data_AF-A0A8H7J3M4-F1
#
_entry.id   AF-A0A8H7J3M4-F1
#
_cell.length_a   1.000
_cell.length_b   1.000
_cell.length_c   1.000
_cell.angle_alpha   90.00
_cell.angle_beta   90.00
_cell.angle_gamma   90.00
#
_symmetry.space_group_name_H-M   'P 1'
#
loop_
_entity.id
_entity.type
_entity.pdbx_description
1 polymer ?
#
loop_
_entity_poly.entity_id
_entity_poly.type
_entity_poly.pdbx_seq_one_letter_code
_entity_poly.pdbx_strand_id
1 'polypeptide(L)'
;MRSTTLSALAGFAALVPFTAAQSTSSKRGLCYVPSQKYPGDDSIWVGSGSDLTWYYNYQAEPSDAYKNNKNIQFVPMLWGARDSDTGTPFYDSVKRQLDGGANISYVLGFNEPDGGHSTGGSALPVDLAAARWKAEMEPLKKLGIKLGAPAVTGAASGWTWLQNFFTECDGGCTPDFIPVHWYGNFEGMASHIGSVMATYPNMTVWVTEYGLPNQDLKTTQEFYNMSKNAMDGWGNLTHYSYFGAFRSDVSNVGPNAAMLDQKGKLTDIGSWYMGGVATNNVPKGAGGRIQTIGLPVASVLALFWACML
;
A
#
# COMPACT_ATOMS: atom_id res chain seq x y z
N MET A 1 8.08 52.67 -57.19
CA MET A 1 8.59 52.40 -55.82
C MET A 1 7.74 53.16 -54.82
N ARG A 2 6.79 52.51 -54.13
CA ARG A 2 6.33 52.91 -52.78
C ARG A 2 5.88 51.64 -52.05
N SER A 3 6.58 51.37 -50.96
CA SER A 3 6.54 50.13 -50.19
C SER A 3 5.24 49.96 -49.42
N THR A 4 4.80 48.71 -49.39
CA THR A 4 3.85 48.11 -48.46
C THR A 4 4.41 48.09 -47.03
N THR A 5 3.57 48.39 -46.05
CA THR A 5 3.75 47.97 -44.66
C THR A 5 2.45 47.33 -44.19
N LEU A 6 2.39 45.99 -44.24
CA LEU A 6 1.44 45.20 -43.47
C LEU A 6 2.00 45.06 -42.05
N SER A 7 1.31 45.65 -41.08
CA SER A 7 1.58 45.40 -39.66
C SER A 7 1.06 44.01 -39.30
N ALA A 8 1.97 43.06 -39.08
CA ALA A 8 1.64 41.76 -38.51
C ALA A 8 1.47 41.90 -36.99
N LEU A 9 0.24 41.81 -36.50
CA LEU A 9 -0.07 41.60 -35.09
C LEU A 9 0.31 40.15 -34.72
N ALA A 10 1.51 39.97 -34.16
CA ALA A 10 1.89 38.72 -33.53
C ALA A 10 1.17 38.60 -32.19
N GLY A 11 0.06 37.86 -32.18
CA GLY A 11 -0.61 37.45 -30.94
C GLY A 11 0.25 36.42 -30.22
N PHE A 12 0.89 36.80 -29.11
CA PHE A 12 1.46 35.85 -28.16
C PHE A 12 0.31 35.12 -27.46
N ALA A 13 -0.01 33.92 -27.92
CA ALA A 13 -0.81 32.99 -27.13
C ALA A 13 0.04 32.54 -25.94
N ALA A 14 -0.27 33.06 -24.74
CA ALA A 14 0.31 32.56 -23.51
C ALA A 14 -0.17 31.11 -23.33
N LEU A 15 0.74 30.15 -23.54
CA LEU A 15 0.55 28.76 -23.13
C LEU A 15 0.53 28.74 -21.60
N VAL A 16 -0.67 28.89 -21.01
CA VAL A 16 -0.88 28.60 -19.60
C VAL A 16 -0.68 27.09 -19.45
N PRO A 17 0.29 26.61 -18.66
CA PRO A 17 0.42 25.18 -18.43
C PRO A 17 -0.84 24.70 -17.70
N PHE A 18 -1.70 23.98 -18.42
CA PHE A 18 -2.78 23.23 -17.80
C PHE A 18 -2.15 22.12 -16.96
N THR A 19 -2.02 22.33 -15.64
CA THR A 19 -1.75 21.25 -14.71
C THR A 19 -3.02 20.41 -14.58
N ALA A 20 -3.10 19.33 -15.36
CA ALA A 20 -4.24 18.44 -15.31
C ALA A 20 -4.22 17.62 -14.00
N ALA A 21 -5.38 17.53 -13.35
CA ALA A 21 -5.58 16.58 -12.26
C ALA A 21 -5.36 15.15 -12.76
N GLN A 22 -4.83 14.28 -11.89
CA GLN A 22 -4.62 12.88 -12.24
C GLN A 22 -5.96 12.12 -12.30
N SER A 23 -6.01 11.04 -13.08
CA SER A 23 -7.17 10.15 -13.10
C SER A 23 -7.45 9.60 -11.71
N THR A 24 -8.71 9.61 -11.30
CA THR A 24 -9.16 8.91 -10.09
C THR A 24 -9.37 7.42 -10.39
N SER A 25 -9.24 6.57 -9.37
CA SER A 25 -9.45 5.12 -9.54
C SER A 25 -10.08 4.51 -8.30
N SER A 26 -11.21 3.84 -8.47
CA SER A 26 -11.89 3.13 -7.38
C SER A 26 -11.10 1.94 -6.83
N LYS A 27 -9.97 1.58 -7.45
CA LYS A 27 -9.07 0.51 -7.02
C LYS A 27 -8.10 0.97 -5.92
N ARG A 28 -7.91 2.28 -5.74
CA ARG A 28 -6.93 2.83 -4.79
C ARG A 28 -7.41 2.68 -3.36
N GLY A 29 -6.51 2.23 -2.50
CA GLY A 29 -6.74 2.16 -1.06
C GLY A 29 -5.56 2.67 -0.25
N LEU A 30 -5.76 2.76 1.05
CA LEU A 30 -4.76 3.26 1.98
C LEU A 30 -4.10 2.10 2.72
N CYS A 31 -2.80 1.90 2.46
CA CYS A 31 -1.91 1.20 3.39
C CYS A 31 -1.62 2.16 4.54
N TYR A 32 -2.40 2.07 5.62
CA TYR A 32 -2.41 3.07 6.68
C TYR A 32 -1.32 2.82 7.72
N VAL A 33 -0.41 3.79 7.88
CA VAL A 33 0.61 3.79 8.93
C VAL A 33 0.35 4.99 9.86
N PRO A 34 -0.15 4.76 11.09
CA PRO A 34 -0.50 5.86 11.99
C PRO A 34 0.74 6.64 12.45
N SER A 35 0.60 7.96 12.54
CA SER A 35 1.63 8.85 13.10
C SER A 35 1.25 9.27 14.51
N GLN A 36 1.95 8.74 15.52
CA GLN A 36 1.77 9.20 16.91
C GLN A 36 2.19 10.66 17.10
N LYS A 37 3.19 11.12 16.32
CA LYS A 37 3.71 12.49 16.40
C LYS A 37 2.80 13.51 15.72
N TYR A 38 2.09 13.09 14.67
CA TYR A 38 1.24 13.96 13.86
C TYR A 38 -0.09 13.29 13.50
N PRO A 39 -0.94 12.95 14.49
CA PRO A 39 -2.21 12.28 14.22
C PRO A 39 -3.17 13.12 13.36
N GLY A 40 -2.98 14.45 13.30
CA GLY A 40 -3.77 15.32 12.42
C GLY A 40 -3.59 15.05 10.92
N ASP A 41 -2.50 14.38 10.52
CA ASP A 41 -2.27 13.98 9.13
C ASP A 41 -3.34 12.98 8.63
N ASP A 42 -4.00 12.25 9.54
CA ASP A 42 -5.05 11.29 9.20
C ASP A 42 -6.21 11.93 8.40
N SER A 43 -6.50 13.21 8.68
CA SER A 43 -7.54 13.96 7.97
C SER A 43 -7.25 14.15 6.47
N ILE A 44 -6.00 14.02 6.05
CA ILE A 44 -5.58 14.22 4.66
C ILE A 44 -6.14 13.10 3.77
N TRP A 45 -6.10 11.85 4.24
CA TRP A 45 -6.42 10.67 3.43
C TRP A 45 -7.90 10.50 3.12
N VAL A 46 -8.76 11.11 3.95
CA VAL A 46 -10.22 11.06 3.80
C VAL A 46 -10.84 12.45 3.63
N GLY A 47 -10.00 13.45 3.32
CA GLY A 47 -10.41 14.82 3.07
C GLY A 47 -11.16 14.98 1.75
N SER A 48 -11.66 16.20 1.50
CA SER A 48 -12.35 16.54 0.25
C SER A 48 -11.46 16.27 -0.96
N GLY A 49 -11.98 15.51 -1.92
CA GLY A 49 -11.27 15.14 -3.15
C GLY A 49 -10.53 13.79 -3.08
N SER A 50 -10.50 13.12 -1.92
CA SER A 50 -9.98 11.76 -1.82
C SER A 50 -10.82 10.78 -2.64
N ASP A 51 -10.16 9.94 -3.43
CA ASP A 51 -10.74 8.85 -4.21
C ASP A 51 -10.46 7.46 -3.61
N LEU A 52 -9.90 7.40 -2.39
CA LEU A 52 -9.60 6.14 -1.71
C LEU A 52 -10.88 5.45 -1.25
N THR A 53 -11.06 4.20 -1.64
CA THR A 53 -12.29 3.43 -1.40
C THR A 53 -12.17 2.42 -0.27
N TRP A 54 -10.94 2.02 0.07
CA TRP A 54 -10.65 1.04 1.11
C TRP A 54 -9.36 1.37 1.86
N TYR A 55 -9.19 0.81 3.05
CA TYR A 55 -7.93 0.87 3.80
C TYR A 55 -7.73 -0.37 4.66
N TYR A 56 -6.47 -0.64 4.97
CA TYR A 56 -6.07 -1.58 6.02
C TYR A 56 -4.95 -0.95 6.84
N ASN A 57 -4.75 -1.47 8.05
CA ASN A 57 -3.82 -0.91 9.04
C ASN A 57 -2.97 -2.01 9.72
N TYR A 58 -2.85 -3.18 9.09
CA TYR A 58 -2.21 -4.38 9.63
C TYR A 58 -2.86 -4.98 10.88
N GLN A 59 -4.10 -4.59 11.21
CA GLN A 59 -4.79 -5.04 12.41
C GLN A 59 -6.13 -5.70 12.07
N ALA A 60 -6.69 -6.40 13.07
CA ALA A 60 -8.04 -6.93 13.01
C ALA A 60 -9.12 -5.83 13.14
N GLU A 61 -8.81 -4.74 13.84
CA GLU A 61 -9.75 -3.67 14.20
C GLU A 61 -9.45 -2.37 13.44
N PRO A 62 -10.48 -1.57 13.10
CA PRO A 62 -10.29 -0.32 12.37
C PRO A 62 -9.54 0.72 13.21
N SER A 63 -8.82 1.60 12.52
CA SER A 63 -8.18 2.75 13.16
C SER A 63 -9.24 3.72 13.69
N ASP A 64 -9.02 4.28 14.88
CA ASP A 64 -9.92 5.27 15.48
C ASP A 64 -10.22 6.47 14.58
N ALA A 65 -9.25 6.88 13.76
CA ALA A 65 -9.38 7.96 12.79
C ALA A 65 -10.46 7.71 11.73
N TYR A 66 -10.73 6.44 11.38
CA TYR A 66 -11.62 6.09 10.26
C TYR A 66 -12.77 5.16 10.64
N LYS A 67 -12.85 4.65 11.87
CA LYS A 67 -13.90 3.70 12.29
C LYS A 67 -15.34 4.19 12.07
N ASN A 68 -15.54 5.51 12.08
CA ASN A 68 -16.84 6.15 11.83
C ASN A 68 -17.00 6.70 10.40
N ASN A 69 -15.98 6.56 9.54
CA ASN A 69 -16.02 7.04 8.18
C ASN A 69 -16.67 5.97 7.28
N LYS A 70 -17.78 6.33 6.62
CA LYS A 70 -18.53 5.42 5.75
C LYS A 70 -18.06 5.44 4.28
N ASN A 71 -17.16 6.36 3.93
CA ASN A 71 -16.67 6.52 2.56
C ASN A 71 -15.44 5.65 2.24
N ILE A 72 -14.77 5.12 3.28
CA ILE A 72 -13.61 4.26 3.14
C ILE A 72 -13.86 2.94 3.88
N GLN A 73 -13.82 1.82 3.14
CA GLN A 73 -14.07 0.50 3.71
C GLN A 73 -12.83 0.02 4.47
N PHE A 74 -13.00 -0.40 5.73
CA PHE A 74 -11.95 -1.09 6.46
C PHE A 74 -11.83 -2.55 6.02
N VAL A 75 -10.60 -3.00 5.78
CA VAL A 75 -10.25 -4.39 5.46
C VAL A 75 -9.39 -4.95 6.60
N PRO A 76 -9.96 -5.81 7.47
CA PRO A 76 -9.21 -6.47 8.55
C PRO A 76 -8.09 -7.36 8.03
N MET A 77 -6.99 -7.46 8.77
CA MET A 77 -5.86 -8.34 8.44
C MET A 77 -5.52 -9.26 9.61
N LEU A 78 -5.44 -10.57 9.33
CA LEU A 78 -4.79 -11.53 10.23
C LEU A 78 -3.28 -11.44 9.96
N TRP A 79 -2.61 -10.49 10.61
CA TRP A 79 -1.24 -10.13 10.27
C TRP A 79 -0.23 -11.27 10.43
N GLY A 80 -0.32 -12.00 11.54
CA GLY A 80 0.61 -13.07 11.89
C GLY A 80 0.00 -14.01 12.93
N ALA A 81 0.79 -14.96 13.44
CA ALA A 81 0.38 -15.84 14.54
C ALA A 81 1.58 -16.39 15.32
N ARG A 82 1.30 -16.98 16.48
CA ARG A 82 2.26 -17.64 17.36
C ARG A 82 1.71 -18.98 17.84
N ASP A 83 2.58 -19.92 18.17
CA ASP A 83 2.17 -21.22 18.75
C ASP A 83 1.38 -21.07 20.07
N SER A 84 1.62 -19.98 20.81
CA SER A 84 0.91 -19.67 22.05
C SER A 84 -0.51 -19.14 21.83
N ASP A 85 -0.91 -18.82 20.60
CA ASP A 85 -2.22 -18.24 20.33
C ASP A 85 -3.32 -19.29 20.54
N THR A 86 -4.33 -18.94 21.32
CA THR A 86 -5.46 -19.82 21.63
C THR A 86 -6.76 -19.23 21.13
N GLY A 87 -7.74 -20.08 20.82
CA GLY A 87 -9.02 -19.64 20.27
C GLY A 87 -8.90 -19.02 18.86
N THR A 88 -9.85 -18.17 18.52
CA THR A 88 -10.01 -17.56 17.19
C THR A 88 -10.21 -16.04 17.25
N PRO A 89 -9.29 -15.29 17.89
CA PRO A 89 -9.48 -13.86 18.18
C PRO A 89 -9.73 -12.99 16.94
N PHE A 90 -9.13 -13.32 15.79
CA PHE A 90 -9.37 -12.61 14.53
C PHE A 90 -10.76 -12.90 13.99
N TYR A 91 -11.16 -14.18 13.90
CA TYR A 91 -12.52 -14.55 13.50
C TYR A 91 -13.56 -13.86 14.40
N ASP A 92 -13.36 -13.92 15.72
CA ASP A 92 -14.26 -13.34 16.70
C ASP A 92 -14.33 -11.81 16.57
N SER A 93 -13.19 -11.15 16.26
CA SER A 93 -13.15 -9.71 15.98
C SER A 93 -13.96 -9.35 14.75
N VAL A 94 -13.70 -10.01 13.62
CA VAL A 94 -14.42 -9.75 12.37
C VAL A 94 -15.91 -10.02 12.52
N LYS A 95 -16.28 -11.11 13.19
CA LYS A 95 -17.69 -11.43 13.48
C LYS A 95 -18.34 -10.35 14.35
N ARG A 96 -17.69 -9.89 15.43
CA ARG A 96 -18.22 -8.81 16.28
C ARG A 96 -18.43 -7.52 15.50
N GLN A 97 -17.49 -7.17 14.61
CA GLN A 97 -17.62 -5.99 13.75
C GLN A 97 -18.82 -6.10 12.81
N LEU A 98 -19.01 -7.27 12.17
CA LEU A 98 -20.19 -7.55 11.34
C LEU A 98 -21.50 -7.47 12.14
N ASP A 99 -21.56 -8.10 13.31
CA ASP A 99 -22.73 -8.06 14.19
C ASP A 99 -23.05 -6.61 14.64
N GLY A 100 -22.01 -5.76 14.75
CA GLY A 100 -22.12 -4.33 15.01
C GLY A 100 -22.47 -3.46 13.80
N GLY A 101 -22.69 -4.05 12.62
CA GLY A 101 -23.08 -3.35 11.40
C GLY A 101 -21.92 -2.78 10.57
N ALA A 102 -20.69 -3.26 10.77
CA ALA A 102 -19.56 -2.92 9.90
C ALA A 102 -19.77 -3.50 8.49
N ASN A 103 -19.39 -2.72 7.47
CA ASN A 103 -19.42 -3.17 6.08
C ASN A 103 -18.08 -3.84 5.72
N ILE A 104 -17.93 -5.12 6.04
CA ILE A 104 -16.71 -5.90 5.73
C ILE A 104 -17.03 -6.92 4.64
N SER A 105 -16.37 -6.80 3.50
CA SER A 105 -16.53 -7.73 2.36
C SER A 105 -15.27 -8.54 2.07
N TYR A 106 -14.13 -8.09 2.60
CA TYR A 106 -12.81 -8.66 2.36
C TYR A 106 -12.04 -8.70 3.67
N VAL A 107 -11.16 -9.70 3.81
CA VAL A 107 -10.11 -9.73 4.83
C VAL A 107 -8.78 -10.11 4.18
N LEU A 108 -7.68 -9.63 4.74
CA LEU A 108 -6.32 -9.98 4.33
C LEU A 108 -5.75 -11.07 5.24
N GLY A 109 -5.02 -12.01 4.65
CA GLY A 109 -4.25 -13.01 5.38
C GLY A 109 -2.92 -12.47 5.91
N PHE A 110 -2.00 -13.39 6.21
CA PHE A 110 -0.70 -13.08 6.83
C PHE A 110 0.15 -12.11 6.00
N ASN A 111 0.85 -11.22 6.68
CA ASN A 111 1.73 -10.23 6.09
C ASN A 111 3.17 -10.75 5.99
N GLU A 112 3.69 -10.94 4.79
CA GLU A 112 5.04 -11.44 4.51
C GLU A 112 5.44 -12.58 5.46
N PRO A 113 4.70 -13.69 5.48
CA PRO A 113 5.03 -14.81 6.36
C PRO A 113 6.37 -15.46 6.01
N ASP A 114 6.86 -15.25 4.78
CA ASP A 114 8.20 -15.63 4.32
C ASP A 114 9.30 -14.63 4.75
N GLY A 115 8.92 -13.44 5.22
CA GLY A 115 9.80 -12.38 5.67
C GLY A 115 9.98 -12.35 7.19
N GLY A 116 11.14 -11.90 7.66
CA GLY A 116 11.44 -11.79 9.09
C GLY A 116 10.78 -10.57 9.74
N HIS A 117 10.55 -10.63 11.06
CA HIS A 117 10.06 -9.47 11.83
C HIS A 117 10.96 -8.23 11.72
N SER A 118 12.27 -8.41 11.55
CA SER A 118 13.22 -7.31 11.37
C SER A 118 13.01 -6.51 10.08
N THR A 119 12.29 -7.07 9.11
CA THR A 119 11.94 -6.41 7.84
C THR A 119 10.44 -6.06 7.76
N GLY A 120 9.68 -6.25 8.84
CA GLY A 120 8.24 -6.00 8.88
C GLY A 120 7.36 -7.21 8.52
N GLY A 121 7.95 -8.39 8.31
CA GLY A 121 7.21 -9.62 8.01
C GLY A 121 6.75 -10.38 9.26
N SER A 122 5.81 -11.29 9.08
CA SER A 122 5.20 -12.08 10.16
C SER A 122 5.95 -13.36 10.51
N ALA A 123 6.97 -13.74 9.72
CA ALA A 123 7.90 -14.83 10.03
C ALA A 123 7.21 -16.13 10.47
N LEU A 124 6.31 -16.64 9.62
CA LEU A 124 5.39 -17.72 9.97
C LEU A 124 5.81 -19.07 9.37
N PRO A 125 5.96 -20.12 10.19
CA PRO A 125 5.99 -21.49 9.72
C PRO A 125 4.70 -21.86 8.97
N VAL A 126 4.84 -22.67 7.92
CA VAL A 126 3.74 -23.02 7.01
C VAL A 126 2.65 -23.85 7.70
N ASP A 127 3.04 -24.78 8.57
CA ASP A 127 2.13 -25.63 9.37
C ASP A 127 1.28 -24.80 10.33
N LEU A 128 1.92 -23.87 11.06
CA LEU A 128 1.21 -22.92 11.92
C LEU A 128 0.27 -22.05 11.10
N ALA A 129 0.73 -21.48 9.98
CA ALA A 129 -0.10 -20.65 9.11
C ALA A 129 -1.33 -21.40 8.59
N ALA A 130 -1.18 -22.65 8.14
CA ALA A 130 -2.29 -23.47 7.66
C ALA A 130 -3.29 -23.80 8.77
N ALA A 131 -2.80 -24.14 9.97
CA ALA A 131 -3.65 -24.40 11.14
C ALA A 131 -4.45 -23.16 11.54
N ARG A 132 -3.81 -21.99 11.61
CA ARG A 132 -4.48 -20.71 11.95
C ARG A 132 -5.43 -20.26 10.86
N TRP A 133 -5.09 -20.42 9.57
CA TRP A 133 -5.99 -20.12 8.47
C TRP A 133 -7.29 -20.93 8.57
N LYS A 134 -7.17 -22.26 8.75
CA LYS A 134 -8.33 -23.15 8.89
C LYS A 134 -9.21 -22.79 10.08
N ALA A 135 -8.62 -22.32 11.17
CA ALA A 135 -9.32 -21.92 12.39
C ALA A 135 -9.99 -20.53 12.27
N GLU A 136 -9.31 -19.54 11.66
CA GLU A 136 -9.71 -18.13 11.77
C GLU A 136 -10.17 -17.49 10.45
N MET A 137 -9.60 -17.90 9.32
CA MET A 137 -9.90 -17.31 8.00
C MET A 137 -11.01 -18.08 7.30
N GLU A 138 -10.86 -19.40 7.16
CA GLU A 138 -11.80 -20.24 6.40
C GLU A 138 -13.27 -20.11 6.86
N PRO A 139 -13.58 -20.06 8.18
CA PRO A 139 -14.95 -19.91 8.65
C PRO A 139 -15.60 -18.57 8.26
N LEU A 140 -14.83 -17.51 7.96
CA LEU A 140 -15.36 -16.21 7.55
C LEU A 140 -16.07 -16.28 6.20
N LYS A 141 -15.76 -17.25 5.34
CA LYS A 141 -16.49 -17.48 4.07
C LYS A 141 -17.97 -17.76 4.31
N LYS A 142 -18.32 -18.42 5.42
CA LYS A 142 -19.72 -18.69 5.81
C LYS A 142 -20.48 -17.40 6.16
N LEU A 143 -19.77 -16.30 6.43
CA LEU A 143 -20.31 -14.97 6.66
C LEU A 143 -20.33 -14.13 5.37
N GLY A 144 -19.99 -14.71 4.21
CA GLY A 144 -19.96 -14.02 2.93
C GLY A 144 -18.70 -13.17 2.69
N ILE A 145 -17.68 -13.30 3.54
CA ILE A 145 -16.42 -12.56 3.42
C ILE A 145 -15.48 -13.26 2.42
N LYS A 146 -14.84 -12.47 1.57
CA LYS A 146 -13.78 -12.93 0.66
C LYS A 146 -12.42 -12.91 1.35
N LEU A 147 -11.64 -13.97 1.18
CA LEU A 147 -10.36 -14.16 1.85
C LEU A 147 -9.18 -13.84 0.93
N GLY A 148 -8.29 -12.95 1.36
CA GLY A 148 -7.01 -12.72 0.70
C GLY A 148 -6.00 -13.76 1.15
N ALA A 149 -5.33 -14.42 0.20
CA ALA A 149 -4.20 -15.29 0.48
C ALA A 149 -3.09 -14.57 1.30
N PRO A 150 -2.14 -15.29 1.90
CA PRO A 150 -1.00 -14.66 2.54
C PRO A 150 -0.23 -13.75 1.56
N ALA A 151 0.04 -12.51 1.98
CA ALA A 151 0.73 -11.50 1.20
C ALA A 151 2.25 -11.73 1.31
N VAL A 152 2.81 -12.59 0.46
CA VAL A 152 4.23 -12.91 0.49
C VAL A 152 5.11 -11.81 -0.11
N THR A 153 6.39 -11.79 0.23
CA THR A 153 7.35 -10.88 -0.43
C THR A 153 7.43 -11.15 -1.94
N GLY A 154 7.83 -10.14 -2.72
CA GLY A 154 8.03 -10.27 -4.18
C GLY A 154 9.21 -11.17 -4.60
N ALA A 155 9.91 -11.80 -3.65
CA ALA A 155 11.07 -12.64 -3.91
C ALA A 155 10.70 -14.11 -4.22
N ALA A 156 11.66 -14.89 -4.71
CA ALA A 156 11.46 -16.32 -4.95
C ALA A 156 11.07 -17.10 -3.68
N SER A 157 11.54 -16.66 -2.51
CA SER A 157 11.15 -17.23 -1.20
C SER A 157 9.66 -17.13 -0.95
N GLY A 158 9.03 -16.01 -1.33
CA GLY A 158 7.59 -15.80 -1.18
C GLY A 158 6.78 -16.79 -2.00
N TRP A 159 7.18 -17.04 -3.25
CA TRP A 159 6.57 -18.06 -4.10
C TRP A 159 6.67 -19.46 -3.50
N THR A 160 7.87 -19.84 -3.03
CA THR A 160 8.08 -21.14 -2.37
C THR A 160 7.23 -21.28 -1.12
N TRP A 161 7.15 -20.22 -0.29
CA TRP A 161 6.33 -20.23 0.91
C TRP A 161 4.85 -20.39 0.57
N LEU A 162 4.32 -19.63 -0.39
CA LEU A 162 2.91 -19.69 -0.77
C LEU A 162 2.53 -21.05 -1.37
N GLN A 163 3.42 -21.66 -2.17
CA GLN A 163 3.22 -23.02 -2.67
C GLN A 163 3.15 -24.03 -1.53
N ASN A 164 4.12 -23.98 -0.60
CA ASN A 164 4.16 -24.88 0.55
C ASN A 164 2.92 -24.70 1.43
N PHE A 165 2.46 -23.46 1.62
CA PHE A 165 1.21 -23.17 2.34
C PHE A 165 0.01 -23.88 1.71
N PHE A 166 -0.17 -23.79 0.39
CA PHE A 166 -1.27 -24.50 -0.25
C PHE A 166 -1.13 -26.02 -0.19
N THR A 167 0.10 -26.55 -0.25
CA THR A 167 0.35 -27.98 -0.03
C THR A 167 -0.03 -28.42 1.37
N GLU A 168 0.42 -27.69 2.41
CA GLU A 168 0.10 -27.98 3.81
C GLU A 168 -1.40 -27.83 4.11
N CYS A 169 -2.07 -26.91 3.41
CA CYS A 169 -3.50 -26.75 3.54
C CYS A 169 -4.29 -27.97 3.05
N ASP A 170 -3.76 -28.77 2.13
CA ASP A 170 -4.41 -29.97 1.56
C ASP A 170 -5.88 -29.70 1.16
N GLY A 171 -6.10 -28.60 0.43
CA GLY A 171 -7.43 -28.15 0.00
C GLY A 171 -8.29 -27.47 1.08
N GLY A 172 -7.83 -27.40 2.33
CA GLY A 172 -8.57 -26.78 3.44
C GLY A 172 -8.40 -25.26 3.61
N CYS A 173 -7.64 -24.60 2.72
CA CYS A 173 -7.50 -23.14 2.70
C CYS A 173 -7.92 -22.63 1.32
N THR A 174 -9.01 -21.87 1.25
CA THR A 174 -9.61 -21.45 -0.03
C THR A 174 -9.66 -19.93 -0.19
N PRO A 175 -8.53 -19.25 -0.49
CA PRO A 175 -8.55 -17.81 -0.76
C PRO A 175 -9.34 -17.47 -2.02
N ASP A 176 -9.90 -16.27 -2.05
CA ASP A 176 -10.70 -15.71 -3.15
C ASP A 176 -9.89 -14.72 -4.01
N PHE A 177 -8.80 -14.16 -3.47
CA PHE A 177 -7.90 -13.24 -4.15
C PHE A 177 -6.46 -13.38 -3.65
N ILE A 178 -5.49 -12.91 -4.45
CA ILE A 178 -4.07 -12.96 -4.11
C ILE A 178 -3.55 -11.54 -3.85
N PRO A 179 -3.22 -11.21 -2.58
CA PRO A 179 -2.40 -10.06 -2.24
C PRO A 179 -0.96 -10.20 -2.74
N VAL A 180 -0.37 -9.10 -3.17
CA VAL A 180 0.97 -9.03 -3.74
C VAL A 180 1.72 -7.84 -3.15
N HIS A 181 2.96 -8.07 -2.72
CA HIS A 181 3.90 -7.04 -2.31
C HIS A 181 5.00 -6.87 -3.35
N TRP A 182 5.37 -5.62 -3.65
CA TRP A 182 6.48 -5.34 -4.56
C TRP A 182 7.29 -4.10 -4.19
N TYR A 183 8.57 -4.31 -3.89
CA TYR A 183 9.55 -3.24 -3.72
C TYR A 183 10.68 -3.36 -4.72
N GLY A 184 10.64 -2.57 -5.80
CA GLY A 184 11.57 -2.68 -6.91
C GLY A 184 11.15 -1.85 -8.11
N ASN A 185 11.82 -2.04 -9.25
CA ASN A 185 11.51 -1.32 -10.49
C ASN A 185 10.15 -1.73 -11.10
N PHE A 186 9.69 -0.97 -12.08
CA PHE A 186 8.39 -1.19 -12.73
C PHE A 186 8.36 -2.50 -13.53
N GLU A 187 9.44 -2.83 -14.24
CA GLU A 187 9.51 -4.06 -15.06
C GLU A 187 9.38 -5.31 -14.19
N GLY A 188 10.05 -5.33 -13.04
CA GLY A 188 9.92 -6.42 -12.08
C GLY A 188 8.51 -6.48 -11.49
N MET A 189 7.90 -5.34 -11.18
CA MET A 189 6.51 -5.27 -10.68
C MET A 189 5.54 -5.88 -11.69
N ALA A 190 5.62 -5.44 -12.95
CA ALA A 190 4.75 -5.90 -14.02
C ALA A 190 4.93 -7.40 -14.29
N SER A 191 6.19 -7.87 -14.31
CA SER A 191 6.47 -9.29 -14.47
C SER A 191 5.93 -10.11 -13.31
N HIS A 192 6.14 -9.68 -12.07
CA HIS A 192 5.72 -10.40 -10.87
C HIS A 192 4.19 -10.51 -10.80
N ILE A 193 3.47 -9.39 -10.96
CA ILE A 193 2.01 -9.37 -10.99
C ILE A 193 1.47 -10.22 -12.15
N GLY A 194 2.09 -10.14 -13.33
CA GLY A 194 1.74 -10.97 -14.48
C GLY A 194 1.89 -12.47 -14.19
N SER A 195 2.96 -12.87 -13.51
CA SER A 195 3.15 -14.26 -13.07
C SER A 195 2.08 -14.70 -12.06
N VAL A 196 1.69 -13.84 -11.11
CA VAL A 196 0.59 -14.13 -10.16
C VAL A 196 -0.73 -14.35 -10.89
N MET A 197 -1.07 -13.45 -11.83
CA MET A 197 -2.28 -13.58 -12.64
C MET A 197 -2.29 -14.87 -13.49
N ALA A 198 -1.13 -15.28 -14.00
CA ALA A 198 -1.01 -16.51 -14.79
C ALA A 198 -1.12 -17.78 -13.94
N THR A 199 -0.54 -17.78 -12.74
CA THR A 199 -0.57 -18.92 -11.81
C THR A 199 -1.97 -19.10 -11.19
N TYR A 200 -2.68 -18.00 -10.90
CA TYR A 200 -3.99 -18.01 -10.26
C TYR A 200 -5.06 -17.36 -11.15
N PRO A 201 -5.37 -17.91 -12.33
CA PRO A 201 -6.20 -17.24 -13.34
C PRO A 201 -7.66 -17.04 -12.92
N ASN A 202 -8.13 -17.76 -11.91
CA ASN A 202 -9.50 -17.67 -11.39
C ASN A 202 -9.63 -16.74 -10.18
N MET A 203 -8.54 -16.08 -9.77
CA MET A 203 -8.51 -15.17 -8.63
C MET A 203 -8.17 -13.75 -9.09
N THR A 204 -8.75 -12.76 -8.44
CA THR A 204 -8.33 -11.36 -8.63
C THR A 204 -7.03 -11.09 -7.88
N VAL A 205 -6.27 -10.09 -8.32
CA VAL A 205 -5.05 -9.64 -7.64
C VAL A 205 -5.31 -8.34 -6.89
N TRP A 206 -4.74 -8.26 -5.68
CA TRP A 206 -4.65 -7.05 -4.88
C TRP A 206 -3.17 -6.72 -4.69
N VAL A 207 -2.74 -5.50 -5.01
CA VAL A 207 -1.37 -5.05 -4.70
C VAL A 207 -1.43 -4.29 -3.37
N THR A 208 -1.30 -5.00 -2.26
CA THR A 208 -1.47 -4.41 -0.92
C THR A 208 -0.28 -3.53 -0.53
N GLU A 209 0.91 -3.79 -1.05
CA GLU A 209 2.06 -2.91 -0.88
C GLU A 209 2.88 -2.82 -2.16
N TYR A 210 3.19 -1.59 -2.58
CA TYR A 210 4.22 -1.39 -3.58
C TYR A 210 4.97 -0.07 -3.39
N GLY A 211 6.23 -0.06 -3.82
CA GLY A 211 7.08 1.12 -3.78
C GLY A 211 8.39 0.90 -4.53
N LEU A 212 9.12 2.00 -4.75
CA LEU A 212 10.46 1.95 -5.32
C LEU A 212 11.44 2.55 -4.30
N PRO A 213 12.09 1.71 -3.48
CA PRO A 213 12.81 2.18 -2.32
C PRO A 213 14.11 2.89 -2.69
N ASN A 214 14.42 3.96 -1.94
CA ASN A 214 15.71 4.64 -1.91
C ASN A 214 16.23 5.14 -3.28
N GLN A 215 15.32 5.50 -4.19
CA GLN A 215 15.66 6.13 -5.47
C GLN A 215 15.59 7.66 -5.39
N ASP A 216 16.17 8.33 -6.40
CA ASP A 216 16.03 9.77 -6.56
C ASP A 216 14.58 10.16 -6.92
N LEU A 217 14.24 11.43 -6.69
CA LEU A 217 12.89 11.94 -6.85
C LEU A 217 12.31 11.68 -8.24
N LYS A 218 13.11 11.90 -9.30
CA LYS A 218 12.63 11.77 -10.67
C LYS A 218 12.29 10.32 -10.97
N THR A 219 13.19 9.40 -10.62
CA THR A 219 12.97 7.97 -10.80
C THR A 219 11.79 7.44 -9.98
N THR A 220 11.61 7.88 -8.72
CA THR A 220 10.45 7.47 -7.92
C THR A 220 9.13 7.99 -8.53
N GLN A 221 9.10 9.23 -9.02
CA GLN A 221 7.92 9.81 -9.66
C GLN A 221 7.58 9.12 -11.00
N GLU A 222 8.58 8.77 -11.79
CA GLU A 222 8.42 8.01 -13.04
C GLU A 222 7.86 6.61 -12.76
N PHE A 223 8.45 5.88 -11.80
CA PHE A 223 7.94 4.59 -11.35
C PHE A 223 6.49 4.66 -10.92
N TYR A 224 6.15 5.63 -10.08
CA TYR A 224 4.79 5.80 -9.57
C TYR A 224 3.79 6.02 -10.71
N ASN A 225 4.11 6.91 -11.66
CA ASN A 225 3.23 7.19 -12.80
C ASN A 225 3.05 5.98 -13.72
N MET A 226 4.11 5.22 -14.01
CA MET A 226 4.00 3.98 -14.79
C MET A 226 3.13 2.95 -14.06
N SER A 227 3.38 2.78 -12.76
CA SER A 227 2.70 1.79 -11.93
C SER A 227 1.20 2.04 -11.82
N LYS A 228 0.79 3.27 -11.49
CA LYS A 228 -0.64 3.61 -11.36
C LYS A 228 -1.38 3.43 -12.68
N ASN A 229 -0.78 3.87 -13.80
CA ASN A 229 -1.43 3.83 -15.10
C ASN A 229 -1.64 2.38 -15.56
N ALA A 230 -0.67 1.50 -15.29
CA ALA A 230 -0.79 0.08 -15.57
C ALA A 230 -1.88 -0.59 -14.71
N MET A 231 -1.85 -0.39 -13.38
CA MET A 231 -2.78 -1.03 -12.45
C MET A 231 -4.23 -0.53 -12.60
N ASP A 232 -4.43 0.74 -12.97
CA ASP A 232 -5.74 1.27 -13.34
C ASP A 232 -6.31 0.52 -14.56
N GLY A 233 -5.46 0.18 -15.54
CA GLY A 233 -5.85 -0.52 -16.78
C GLY A 233 -5.99 -2.05 -16.67
N TRP A 234 -5.35 -2.71 -15.70
CA TRP A 234 -5.39 -4.17 -15.58
C TRP A 234 -6.70 -4.67 -14.96
N GLY A 235 -7.55 -5.34 -15.75
CA GLY A 235 -8.89 -5.76 -15.33
C GLY A 235 -8.91 -6.76 -14.17
N ASN A 236 -7.92 -7.66 -14.07
CA ASN A 236 -7.86 -8.66 -13.01
C ASN A 236 -7.22 -8.13 -11.70
N LEU A 237 -6.65 -6.92 -11.73
CA LEU A 237 -6.20 -6.20 -10.54
C LEU A 237 -7.34 -5.29 -10.09
N THR A 238 -7.86 -5.54 -8.89
CA THR A 238 -9.05 -4.83 -8.40
C THR A 238 -8.72 -3.82 -7.31
N HIS A 239 -7.62 -3.99 -6.59
CA HIS A 239 -7.23 -3.15 -5.46
C HIS A 239 -5.71 -2.91 -5.47
N TYR A 240 -5.27 -1.70 -5.18
CA TYR A 240 -3.86 -1.42 -4.90
C TYR A 240 -3.65 -0.29 -3.89
N SER A 241 -2.61 -0.40 -3.07
CA SER A 241 -2.20 0.59 -2.07
C SER A 241 -0.71 0.89 -2.17
N TYR A 242 -0.38 2.17 -2.36
CA TYR A 242 1.01 2.63 -2.40
C TYR A 242 1.58 2.73 -0.99
N PHE A 243 2.76 2.17 -0.76
CA PHE A 243 3.41 2.24 0.55
C PHE A 243 4.12 3.58 0.70
N GLY A 244 3.38 4.58 1.18
CA GLY A 244 3.90 5.94 1.32
C GLY A 244 3.10 6.87 2.24
N ALA A 245 2.07 6.39 2.94
CA ALA A 245 1.13 7.19 3.73
C ALA A 245 1.72 7.70 5.06
N PHE A 246 2.87 8.35 4.99
CA PHE A 246 3.64 8.89 6.10
C PHE A 246 4.47 10.09 5.63
N ARG A 247 5.12 10.77 6.58
CA ARG A 247 6.04 11.87 6.27
C ARG A 247 7.41 11.38 5.83
N SER A 248 8.06 12.15 4.98
CA SER A 248 9.35 11.80 4.37
C SER A 248 10.51 11.66 5.35
N ASP A 249 10.43 12.29 6.53
CA ASP A 249 11.46 12.20 7.57
C ASP A 249 11.44 10.89 8.36
N VAL A 250 10.38 10.09 8.25
CA VAL A 250 10.22 8.79 8.92
C VAL A 250 10.16 7.60 7.94
N SER A 251 10.31 7.86 6.64
CA SER A 251 10.23 6.83 5.60
C SER A 251 11.39 5.83 5.70
N ASN A 252 11.07 4.54 5.82
CA ASN A 252 12.02 3.42 5.72
C ASN A 252 12.29 2.98 4.27
N VAL A 253 11.53 3.50 3.29
CA VAL A 253 11.71 3.25 1.85
C VAL A 253 12.32 4.46 1.12
N GLY A 254 12.91 5.38 1.88
CA GLY A 254 13.52 6.61 1.38
C GLY A 254 12.52 7.77 1.29
N PRO A 255 12.97 9.02 1.48
CA PRO A 255 12.09 10.18 1.62
C PRO A 255 11.25 10.45 0.37
N ASN A 256 11.76 10.13 -0.83
CA ASN A 256 11.11 10.43 -2.10
C ASN A 256 9.88 9.56 -2.37
N ALA A 257 9.72 8.44 -1.67
CA ALA A 257 8.54 7.58 -1.76
C ALA A 257 7.41 8.00 -0.80
N ALA A 258 7.64 8.99 0.08
CA ALA A 258 6.60 9.45 0.99
C ALA A 258 5.54 10.30 0.28
N MET A 259 4.29 10.14 0.69
CA MET A 259 3.16 10.93 0.22
C MET A 259 3.05 12.28 0.92
N LEU A 260 3.66 12.42 2.10
CA LEU A 260 3.81 13.70 2.80
C LEU A 260 5.29 14.10 2.88
N ASP A 261 5.58 15.37 2.67
CA ASP A 261 6.88 15.94 3.03
C ASP A 261 7.05 15.98 4.57
N GLN A 262 8.24 16.31 5.04
CA GLN A 262 8.54 16.40 6.48
C GLN A 262 7.67 17.43 7.24
N LYS A 263 6.96 18.32 6.52
CA LYS A 263 6.05 19.33 7.08
C LYS A 263 4.58 18.88 7.06
N GLY A 264 4.28 17.66 6.61
CA GLY A 264 2.92 17.15 6.48
C GLY A 264 2.17 17.71 5.27
N LYS A 265 2.88 18.18 4.24
CA LYS A 265 2.27 18.64 2.98
C LYS A 265 2.34 17.53 1.94
N LEU A 266 1.27 17.34 1.17
CA LEU A 266 1.24 16.37 0.07
C LEU A 266 2.42 16.61 -0.88
N THR A 267 3.19 15.57 -1.12
CA THR A 267 4.20 15.51 -2.19
C THR A 267 3.50 15.39 -3.54
N ASP A 268 4.24 15.45 -4.64
CA ASP A 268 3.64 15.18 -5.96
C ASP A 268 2.99 13.79 -6.00
N ILE A 269 3.68 12.75 -5.53
CA ILE A 269 3.14 11.39 -5.46
C ILE A 269 1.90 11.34 -4.56
N GLY A 270 1.97 11.95 -3.38
CA GLY A 270 0.83 12.00 -2.46
C GLY A 270 -0.39 12.64 -3.11
N SER A 271 -0.21 13.81 -3.73
CA SER A 271 -1.31 14.51 -4.40
C SER A 271 -1.86 13.73 -5.59
N TRP A 272 -0.99 13.20 -6.45
CA TRP A 272 -1.40 12.39 -7.61
C TRP A 272 -2.18 11.14 -7.21
N TYR A 273 -1.80 10.49 -6.11
CA TYR A 273 -2.48 9.29 -5.63
C TYR A 273 -3.91 9.57 -5.20
N MET A 274 -4.14 10.74 -4.61
CA MET A 274 -5.45 11.23 -4.21
C MET A 274 -6.22 11.90 -5.38
N GLY A 275 -5.78 11.75 -6.63
CA GLY A 275 -6.41 12.38 -7.80
C GLY A 275 -6.11 13.88 -8.00
N GLY A 276 -5.16 14.44 -7.25
CA GLY A 276 -4.77 15.85 -7.30
C GLY A 276 -3.78 16.21 -8.42
N VAL A 277 -3.36 17.49 -8.42
CA VAL A 277 -2.32 18.04 -9.31
C VAL A 277 -0.94 18.02 -8.63
N ALA A 278 0.14 18.21 -9.38
CA ALA A 278 1.49 18.36 -8.79
C ALA A 278 1.53 19.51 -7.78
N THR A 279 2.15 19.28 -6.62
CA THR A 279 2.28 20.25 -5.53
C THR A 279 3.65 20.92 -5.50
N ASN A 280 4.65 20.28 -6.12
CA ASN A 280 6.06 20.65 -6.10
C ASN A 280 6.67 20.66 -4.68
N ASN A 281 6.03 20.01 -3.70
CA ASN A 281 6.61 19.83 -2.36
C ASN A 281 7.66 18.71 -2.42
N VAL A 282 8.93 19.10 -2.35
CA VAL A 282 10.07 18.17 -2.42
C VAL A 282 10.30 17.51 -1.05
N PRO A 283 10.21 16.17 -0.96
CA PRO A 283 10.46 15.42 0.27
C PRO A 283 11.90 15.57 0.76
N LYS A 284 12.09 15.57 2.08
CA LYS A 284 13.42 15.53 2.72
C LYS A 284 13.45 14.49 3.83
N GLY A 285 14.59 13.82 3.99
CA GLY A 285 14.81 12.92 5.12
C GLY A 285 14.99 13.68 6.44
N ALA A 286 15.17 12.94 7.54
CA ALA A 286 15.37 13.48 8.89
C ALA A 286 16.54 14.50 9.01
N GLY A 287 17.48 14.50 8.06
CA GLY A 287 18.70 15.32 8.04
C GLY A 287 18.58 16.73 7.45
N GLY A 288 17.46 17.44 7.66
CA GLY A 288 17.31 18.85 7.26
C GLY A 288 18.02 19.86 8.18
N ARG A 289 19.26 19.60 8.61
CA ARG A 289 20.15 20.61 9.20
C ARG A 289 21.46 20.58 8.44
N ILE A 290 21.87 21.73 7.92
CA ILE A 290 23.13 21.97 7.19
C ILE A 290 24.28 21.32 7.96
N GLN A 291 25.01 20.39 7.33
CA GLN A 291 26.40 20.10 7.72
C GLN A 291 27.28 19.88 6.49
N THR A 292 28.33 20.70 6.50
CA THR A 292 29.61 20.62 5.83
C THR A 292 30.20 19.21 5.73
N ILE A 293 30.93 19.01 4.62
CA ILE A 293 31.71 17.84 4.20
C ILE A 293 32.41 17.13 5.38
N GLY A 294 32.13 15.84 5.57
CA GLY A 294 32.83 14.95 6.51
C GLY A 294 32.43 13.48 6.32
N LEU A 295 33.43 12.59 6.31
CA LEU A 295 33.47 11.16 5.94
C LEU A 295 32.47 10.20 6.63
N PRO A 296 32.28 8.96 6.11
CA PRO A 296 31.09 8.15 6.36
C PRO A 296 31.16 7.41 7.70
N VAL A 297 30.06 7.45 8.45
CA VAL A 297 29.87 6.65 9.65
C VAL A 297 28.66 5.74 9.42
N ALA A 298 28.91 4.43 9.48
CA ALA A 298 27.89 3.40 9.51
C ALA A 298 26.99 3.58 10.75
N SER A 299 25.67 3.48 10.58
CA SER A 299 24.70 3.46 11.69
C SER A 299 23.48 2.66 11.22
N VAL A 300 23.35 1.40 11.66
CA VAL A 300 22.47 0.97 12.77
C VAL A 300 21.01 1.38 12.51
N LEU A 301 20.25 0.51 11.85
CA LEU A 301 18.79 0.53 11.81
C LEU A 301 18.29 -0.62 12.69
N ALA A 302 17.78 -0.26 13.86
CA ALA A 302 16.97 -1.13 14.69
C ALA A 302 15.92 -0.28 15.39
N LEU A 303 14.74 -0.86 15.55
CA LEU A 303 13.63 -0.47 16.43
C LEU A 303 12.67 0.58 15.88
N PHE A 304 11.73 0.12 15.05
CA PHE A 304 10.32 0.34 15.34
C PHE A 304 9.61 -0.94 14.97
N TRP A 305 9.27 -1.75 15.98
CA TRP A 305 8.17 -2.73 16.00
C TRP A 305 8.27 -3.49 17.32
N ALA A 306 7.75 -2.85 18.37
CA ALA A 306 7.40 -3.48 19.64
C ALA A 306 6.66 -2.42 20.46
N CYS A 307 5.36 -2.28 20.24
CA CYS A 307 4.40 -1.74 21.21
C CYS A 307 3.00 -1.75 20.57
N MET A 308 2.51 -2.90 20.13
CA MET A 308 1.09 -3.26 20.02
C MET A 308 0.99 -4.77 19.76
N LEU A 309 1.36 -5.57 20.77
CA LEU A 309 0.90 -6.94 21.00
C LEU A 309 0.75 -7.09 22.51
#